data_AF-A0A3D2NRG7-F1
#
_entry.id   AF-A0A3D2NRG7-F1
#
_cell.length_a   1.000
_cell.length_b   1.000
_cell.length_c   1.000
_cell.angle_alpha   90.00
_cell.angle_beta   90.00
_cell.angle_gamma   90.00
#
_symmetry.space_group_name_H-M   'P 1'
#
loop_
_entity.id
_entity.type
_entity.pdbx_description
1 polymer ?
#
loop_
_entity_poly.entity_id
_entity_poly.type
_entity_poly.pdbx_seq_one_letter_code
_entity_poly.pdbx_strand_id
1 'polypeptide(L)'
;VIVVGDDEQVTPLNVGGEQQPITDLIGQWLDGLPSALLFDLKTSIYERAQIAFGSAVRLKEHFRCVPEIIQFSNHLSYEDKIKPLRESASTPIKPALVAHRVNGSKIGKKNIVEAETIASLIVAAVEQPEYAGKTFGVISLVGDEQADEVDKMLRTRLDPIIYENRRILCGNPAQFQGDERDVIFLSMVDSKDEGDGPMGLRKDGPDGMWKKRYNVATSRAKDQLWVIYSLDHQTQLKPLDVRRQLIAHALNPNALMQLLADGVKNTESPFEMEVYRLLAGQGFRVFTQWQVGAYRIDMVIEGGGKRLAIECDGERWHYDKVEEDLARQALLERLGWRFVRIRGSVFYRDKSQNREVAMRPVFERLQQMGILPEVAVLPDVAIATVQLESIKRRAATLVATWKEVST
;
A
#
# COMPACT_ATOMS: atom_id res chain seq x y z
N VAL A 1 29.64 -17.42 -2.27
CA VAL A 1 29.02 -16.22 -1.66
C VAL A 1 27.52 -16.32 -1.91
N ILE A 2 26.68 -16.17 -0.89
CA ILE A 2 25.23 -16.09 -1.02
C ILE A 2 24.84 -14.65 -0.69
N VAL A 3 24.08 -14.00 -1.58
CA VAL A 3 23.57 -12.64 -1.37
C VAL A 3 22.07 -12.73 -1.12
N VAL A 4 21.61 -12.21 0.02
CA VAL A 4 20.20 -12.20 0.41
C VAL A 4 19.75 -10.76 0.55
N GLY A 5 18.60 -10.42 -0.04
CA GLY A 5 18.06 -9.07 -0.05
C GLY A 5 16.64 -9.03 -0.59
N ASP A 6 16.06 -7.83 -0.60
CA ASP A 6 14.73 -7.55 -1.10
C ASP A 6 14.75 -6.18 -1.79
N ASP A 7 14.56 -6.19 -3.11
CA ASP A 7 14.57 -5.01 -3.97
C ASP A 7 13.33 -4.11 -3.78
N GLU A 8 12.29 -4.62 -3.09
CA GLU A 8 11.08 -3.90 -2.73
C GLU A 8 11.15 -3.22 -1.35
N GLN A 9 12.30 -3.28 -0.67
CA GLN A 9 12.56 -2.57 0.57
C GLN A 9 13.40 -1.31 0.34
N VAL A 10 13.40 -0.42 1.34
CA VAL A 10 14.15 0.83 1.29
C VAL A 10 15.65 0.53 1.22
N THR A 11 16.31 1.15 0.25
CA THR A 11 17.77 1.19 0.19
C THR A 11 18.27 2.23 1.17
N PRO A 12 19.41 2.04 1.85
CA PRO A 12 20.01 3.08 2.67
C PRO A 12 20.31 4.29 1.80
N LEU A 13 19.48 5.32 1.89
CA LEU A 13 19.71 6.56 1.15
C LEU A 13 20.69 7.40 1.98
N ASN A 14 21.90 7.58 1.48
CA ASN A 14 22.66 8.79 1.78
C ASN A 14 21.96 9.97 1.09
N VAL A 15 20.88 10.45 1.71
CA VAL A 15 20.17 11.65 1.28
C VAL A 15 21.12 12.84 1.44
N GLY A 16 21.61 13.39 0.33
CA GLY A 16 22.41 14.62 0.31
C GLY A 16 23.91 14.48 0.03
N GLY A 17 24.41 13.27 -0.26
CA GLY A 17 25.82 13.12 -0.69
C GLY A 17 26.02 13.61 -2.13
N GLU A 18 27.11 14.35 -2.38
CA GLU A 18 27.52 14.74 -3.73
C GLU A 18 27.79 13.46 -4.57
N GLN A 19 27.07 13.33 -5.68
CA GLN A 19 27.20 12.17 -6.58
C GLN A 19 28.41 12.30 -7.52
N GLN A 20 28.76 13.53 -7.87
CA GLN A 20 29.81 13.80 -8.86
C GLN A 20 31.17 13.22 -8.45
N PRO A 21 31.65 13.36 -7.19
CA PRO A 21 32.90 12.75 -6.76
C PRO A 21 32.92 11.23 -6.91
N ILE A 22 31.77 10.57 -6.72
CA ILE A 22 31.65 9.11 -6.85
C ILE A 22 31.75 8.72 -8.33
N THR A 23 31.04 9.43 -9.20
CA THR A 23 31.09 9.20 -10.65
C THR A 23 32.50 9.39 -11.20
N ASP A 24 33.21 10.42 -10.73
CA ASP A 24 34.59 10.71 -11.16
C ASP A 24 35.54 9.59 -10.69
N LEU A 25 35.39 9.10 -9.45
CA LEU A 25 36.15 7.94 -8.95
C LEU A 25 35.86 6.65 -9.73
N ILE A 26 34.58 6.41 -10.08
CA ILE A 26 34.20 5.27 -10.93
C ILE A 26 34.91 5.38 -12.29
N GLY A 27 34.87 6.55 -12.93
CA GLY A 27 35.54 6.78 -14.22
C GLY A 27 37.05 6.64 -14.16
N GLN A 28 37.68 7.05 -13.04
CA GLN A 28 39.13 6.99 -12.87
C GLN A 28 39.65 5.57 -12.58
N TRP A 29 38.94 4.81 -11.74
CA TRP A 29 39.48 3.57 -11.16
C TRP A 29 38.81 2.29 -11.67
N LEU A 30 37.60 2.39 -12.23
CA LEU A 30 36.82 1.23 -12.70
C LEU A 30 36.74 1.17 -14.23
N ASP A 31 37.70 1.78 -14.93
CA ASP A 31 37.80 1.69 -16.38
C ASP A 31 37.96 0.23 -16.84
N GLY A 32 37.28 -0.15 -17.91
CA GLY A 32 37.23 -1.51 -18.44
C GLY A 32 36.33 -2.50 -17.67
N LEU A 33 35.72 -2.09 -16.55
CA LEU A 33 34.80 -2.95 -15.80
C LEU A 33 33.36 -2.85 -16.37
N PRO A 34 32.72 -3.98 -16.75
CA PRO A 34 31.35 -3.96 -17.24
C PRO A 34 30.39 -3.37 -16.21
N SER A 35 29.58 -2.40 -16.64
CA SER A 35 28.59 -1.73 -15.78
C SER A 35 29.18 -1.05 -14.53
N ALA A 36 30.39 -0.47 -14.65
CA ALA A 36 31.07 0.25 -13.57
C ALA A 36 30.20 1.34 -12.88
N LEU A 37 29.28 1.97 -13.61
CA LEU A 37 28.34 2.96 -13.07
C LEU A 37 27.39 2.40 -11.99
N LEU A 38 27.23 1.07 -11.91
CA LEU A 38 26.45 0.40 -10.86
C LEU A 38 27.21 0.27 -9.53
N PHE A 39 28.48 0.71 -9.46
CA PHE A 39 29.27 0.74 -8.22
C PHE A 39 29.09 2.06 -7.46
N ASP A 40 27.94 2.70 -7.65
CA ASP A 40 27.56 3.89 -6.89
C ASP A 40 27.08 3.53 -5.46
N LEU A 41 26.70 4.55 -4.69
CA LEU A 41 26.20 4.35 -3.32
C LEU A 41 24.69 4.04 -3.26
N LYS A 42 24.00 4.00 -4.41
CA LYS A 42 22.56 3.76 -4.46
C LYS A 42 22.24 2.32 -4.81
N THR A 43 23.07 1.69 -5.63
CA THR A 43 22.87 0.34 -6.13
C THR A 43 23.38 -0.66 -5.09
N SER A 44 22.48 -1.45 -4.53
CA SER A 44 22.86 -2.45 -3.53
C SER A 44 23.67 -3.61 -4.16
N ILE A 45 24.47 -4.31 -3.34
CA ILE A 45 25.14 -5.55 -3.79
C ILE A 45 24.12 -6.58 -4.30
N TYR A 46 22.93 -6.62 -3.71
CA TYR A 46 21.85 -7.51 -4.14
C TYR A 46 21.34 -7.17 -5.55
N GLU A 47 21.08 -5.90 -5.83
CA GLU A 47 20.65 -5.44 -7.15
C GLU A 47 21.72 -5.69 -8.22
N ARG A 48 22.98 -5.46 -7.88
CA ARG A 48 24.12 -5.79 -8.75
C ARG A 48 24.21 -7.29 -9.05
N ALA A 49 23.97 -8.13 -8.04
CA ALA A 49 23.95 -9.58 -8.23
C ALA A 49 22.79 -10.02 -9.13
N GLN A 50 21.60 -9.42 -9.00
CA GLN A 50 20.48 -9.69 -9.91
C GLN A 50 20.82 -9.31 -11.36
N ILE A 51 21.47 -8.16 -11.58
CA ILE A 51 21.87 -7.74 -12.93
C ILE A 51 22.90 -8.71 -13.53
N ALA A 52 23.89 -9.14 -12.73
CA ALA A 52 24.98 -10.00 -13.20
C ALA A 52 24.55 -11.46 -13.42
N PHE A 53 23.70 -12.00 -12.55
CA PHE A 53 23.37 -13.43 -12.51
C PHE A 53 21.93 -13.74 -12.91
N GLY A 54 21.09 -12.73 -13.14
CA GLY A 54 19.69 -12.89 -13.54
C GLY A 54 18.75 -13.12 -12.36
N SER A 55 17.86 -14.11 -12.47
CA SER A 55 16.72 -14.25 -11.57
C SER A 55 17.12 -14.71 -10.15
N ALA A 56 16.67 -13.95 -9.15
CA ALA A 56 16.77 -14.34 -7.75
C ALA A 56 15.77 -15.45 -7.39
N VAL A 57 16.15 -16.37 -6.51
CA VAL A 57 15.23 -17.34 -5.91
C VAL A 57 14.35 -16.62 -4.89
N ARG A 58 13.08 -16.39 -5.24
CA ARG A 58 12.12 -15.71 -4.36
C ARG A 58 11.56 -16.69 -3.31
N LEU A 59 11.80 -16.39 -2.04
CA LEU A 59 11.09 -17.02 -0.92
C LEU A 59 9.66 -16.45 -0.86
N LYS A 60 8.67 -17.33 -0.82
CA LYS A 60 7.25 -16.94 -0.93
C LYS A 60 6.52 -16.97 0.41
N GLU A 61 7.04 -17.67 1.40
CA GLU A 61 6.32 -17.91 2.66
C GLU A 61 6.54 -16.77 3.65
N HIS A 62 5.45 -16.26 4.24
CA HIS A 62 5.50 -15.17 5.20
C HIS A 62 4.91 -15.59 6.54
N PHE A 63 5.73 -15.48 7.59
CA PHE A 63 5.43 -16.00 8.93
C PHE A 63 5.20 -14.92 9.99
N ARG A 64 5.42 -13.64 9.65
CA ARG A 64 5.47 -12.52 10.62
C ARG A 64 4.11 -11.89 10.86
N CYS A 65 3.57 -11.21 9.85
CA CYS A 65 2.33 -10.48 9.97
C CYS A 65 1.16 -11.43 9.82
N VAL A 66 0.06 -11.12 10.50
CA VAL A 66 -1.22 -11.74 10.19
C VAL A 66 -1.64 -11.41 8.74
N PRO A 67 -2.43 -12.27 8.07
CA PRO A 67 -2.76 -12.15 6.65
C PRO A 67 -3.33 -10.78 6.27
N GLU A 68 -4.20 -10.22 7.10
CA GLU A 68 -4.85 -8.93 6.87
C GLU A 68 -3.83 -7.80 6.68
N ILE A 69 -2.72 -7.83 7.42
CA ILE A 69 -1.68 -6.79 7.38
C ILE A 69 -0.79 -6.98 6.15
N ILE A 70 -0.20 -8.16 5.97
CA ILE A 70 0.77 -8.40 4.90
C ILE A 70 0.12 -8.33 3.51
N GLN A 71 -1.19 -8.56 3.40
CA GLN A 71 -1.87 -8.58 2.11
C GLN A 71 -1.76 -7.24 1.36
N PHE A 72 -1.70 -6.11 2.07
CA PHE A 72 -1.45 -4.82 1.45
C PHE A 72 -0.08 -4.78 0.76
N SER A 73 0.98 -5.13 1.48
CA SER A 73 2.35 -5.22 0.95
C SER A 73 2.47 -6.24 -0.18
N ASN A 74 1.84 -7.41 -0.01
CA ASN A 74 1.84 -8.49 -0.99
C ASN A 74 1.30 -8.02 -2.34
N HIS A 75 0.18 -7.30 -2.30
CA HIS A 75 -0.43 -6.71 -3.47
C HIS A 75 0.41 -5.56 -4.04
N LEU A 76 0.82 -4.61 -3.20
CA LEU A 76 1.55 -3.42 -3.60
C LEU A 76 2.91 -3.76 -4.25
N SER A 77 3.66 -4.70 -3.67
CA SER A 77 5.07 -4.93 -3.98
C SER A 77 5.41 -6.29 -4.57
N TYR A 78 4.60 -7.32 -4.34
CA TYR A 78 5.01 -8.70 -4.61
C TYR A 78 4.08 -9.46 -5.56
N GLU A 79 3.20 -8.75 -6.29
CA GLU A 79 2.26 -9.32 -7.27
C GLU A 79 1.40 -10.45 -6.69
N ASP A 80 1.04 -10.35 -5.41
CA ASP A 80 0.27 -11.36 -4.68
C ASP A 80 0.94 -12.75 -4.63
N LYS A 81 2.27 -12.83 -4.83
CA LYS A 81 3.03 -14.10 -4.82
C LYS A 81 3.49 -14.54 -3.44
N ILE A 82 3.37 -13.68 -2.42
CA ILE A 82 3.65 -14.04 -1.03
C ILE A 82 2.47 -14.86 -0.47
N LYS A 83 2.80 -15.89 0.30
CA LYS A 83 1.87 -16.80 0.98
C LYS A 83 1.94 -16.54 2.48
N PRO A 84 0.97 -15.81 3.05
CA PRO A 84 0.85 -15.68 4.50
C PRO A 84 0.56 -17.05 5.11
N LEU A 85 1.39 -17.48 6.05
CA LEU A 85 1.23 -18.75 6.77
C LEU A 85 0.81 -18.57 8.23
N ARG A 86 0.84 -17.33 8.73
CA ARG A 86 0.36 -17.00 10.06
C ARG A 86 -1.17 -16.96 10.06
N GLU A 87 -1.80 -17.54 11.09
CA GLU A 87 -3.24 -17.48 11.25
C GLU A 87 -3.67 -16.20 11.97
N SER A 88 -4.75 -15.57 11.50
CA SER A 88 -5.33 -14.41 12.16
C SER A 88 -5.72 -14.71 13.61
N ALA A 89 -6.21 -15.92 13.91
CA ALA A 89 -6.60 -16.33 15.26
C ALA A 89 -5.43 -16.46 16.25
N SER A 90 -4.18 -16.41 15.78
CA SER A 90 -2.97 -16.57 16.62
C SER A 90 -2.71 -15.41 17.60
N THR A 91 -3.48 -14.32 17.52
CA THR A 91 -3.36 -13.16 18.44
C THR A 91 -4.73 -12.77 18.99
N PRO A 92 -4.84 -12.46 20.31
CA PRO A 92 -6.07 -11.97 20.91
C PRO A 92 -6.37 -10.51 20.51
N ILE A 93 -5.40 -9.79 19.94
CA ILE A 93 -5.56 -8.38 19.56
C ILE A 93 -6.41 -8.28 18.31
N LYS A 94 -7.58 -7.64 18.42
CA LYS A 94 -8.52 -7.49 17.31
C LYS A 94 -9.13 -6.09 17.24
N PRO A 95 -9.38 -5.56 16.03
CA PRO A 95 -9.02 -6.12 14.72
C PRO A 95 -7.51 -5.96 14.38
N ALA A 96 -7.03 -6.68 13.37
CA ALA A 96 -5.63 -6.64 12.92
C ALA A 96 -5.27 -5.32 12.19
N LEU A 97 -6.23 -4.69 11.54
CA LEU A 97 -6.07 -3.39 10.90
C LEU A 97 -7.09 -2.41 11.47
N VAL A 98 -6.64 -1.20 11.78
CA VAL A 98 -7.48 -0.12 12.28
C VAL A 98 -7.23 1.15 11.47
N ALA A 99 -8.20 1.57 10.68
CA ALA A 99 -8.25 2.91 10.12
C ALA A 99 -8.81 3.89 11.18
N HIS A 100 -8.05 4.92 11.54
CA HIS A 100 -8.50 5.93 12.50
C HIS A 100 -8.27 7.35 11.96
N ARG A 101 -9.37 7.96 11.49
CA ARG A 101 -9.37 9.34 11.02
C ARG A 101 -9.43 10.31 12.20
N VAL A 102 -8.60 11.35 12.15
CA VAL A 102 -8.61 12.45 13.13
C VAL A 102 -8.77 13.80 12.42
N ASN A 103 -9.21 14.81 13.16
CA ASN A 103 -9.34 16.17 12.63
C ASN A 103 -8.05 16.95 12.86
N GLY A 104 -6.99 16.55 12.16
CA GLY A 104 -5.67 17.16 12.24
C GLY A 104 -5.29 17.95 10.99
N SER A 105 -4.36 18.88 11.15
CA SER A 105 -3.72 19.59 10.05
C SER A 105 -2.21 19.57 10.21
N LYS A 106 -1.52 19.39 9.09
CA LYS A 106 -0.08 19.38 8.98
C LYS A 106 0.46 20.80 9.12
N ILE A 107 1.42 20.99 10.01
CA ILE A 107 2.20 22.20 10.16
C ILE A 107 3.67 21.81 9.96
N GLY A 108 4.27 22.27 8.87
CA GLY A 108 5.61 21.85 8.45
C GLY A 108 5.63 20.35 8.10
N LYS A 109 6.35 19.54 8.88
CA LYS A 109 6.41 18.07 8.72
C LYS A 109 5.71 17.31 9.84
N LYS A 110 4.91 18.00 10.66
CA LYS A 110 4.22 17.42 11.82
C LYS A 110 2.72 17.61 11.70
N ASN A 111 1.96 16.69 12.24
CA ASN A 111 0.53 16.82 12.50
C ASN A 111 0.31 16.51 13.99
N ILE A 112 0.14 17.58 14.79
CA ILE A 112 0.11 17.48 16.25
C ILE A 112 -1.10 16.67 16.73
N VAL A 113 -2.25 16.78 16.06
CA VAL A 113 -3.44 16.01 16.41
C VAL A 113 -3.21 14.51 16.18
N GLU A 114 -2.57 14.13 15.06
CA GLU A 114 -2.16 12.74 14.86
C GLU A 114 -1.16 12.29 15.93
N ALA A 115 -0.18 13.12 16.28
CA ALA A 115 0.84 12.79 17.27
C ALA A 115 0.24 12.55 18.67
N GLU A 116 -0.61 13.47 19.15
CA GLU A 116 -1.34 13.35 20.42
C GLU A 116 -2.25 12.12 20.43
N THR A 117 -2.93 11.85 19.31
CA THR A 117 -3.81 10.69 19.19
C THR A 117 -3.02 9.38 19.25
N ILE A 118 -1.89 9.29 18.55
CA ILE A 118 -1.02 8.11 18.61
C ILE A 118 -0.49 7.90 20.03
N ALA A 119 0.03 8.97 20.66
CA ALA A 119 0.56 8.87 22.02
C ALA A 119 -0.51 8.41 23.02
N SER A 120 -1.71 8.98 22.96
CA SER A 120 -2.81 8.60 23.85
C SER A 120 -3.34 7.19 23.59
N LEU A 121 -3.41 6.75 22.33
CA LEU A 121 -3.78 5.38 21.98
C LEU A 121 -2.77 4.35 22.51
N ILE A 122 -1.46 4.64 22.41
CA ILE A 122 -0.43 3.75 22.96
C ILE A 122 -0.54 3.68 24.48
N VAL A 123 -0.68 4.81 25.17
CA VAL A 123 -0.86 4.84 26.63
C VAL A 123 -2.09 4.03 27.03
N ALA A 124 -3.22 4.24 26.35
CA ALA A 124 -4.46 3.50 26.59
C ALA A 124 -4.32 2.00 26.31
N ALA A 125 -3.59 1.61 25.25
CA ALA A 125 -3.37 0.21 24.89
C ALA A 125 -2.44 -0.51 25.88
N VAL A 126 -1.43 0.18 26.40
CA VAL A 126 -0.50 -0.38 27.42
C VAL A 126 -1.22 -0.77 28.71
N GLU A 127 -2.32 -0.09 29.05
CA GLU A 127 -3.18 -0.40 30.20
C GLU A 127 -4.06 -1.65 29.99
N GLN A 128 -4.21 -2.13 28.75
CA GLN A 128 -5.11 -3.24 28.44
C GLN A 128 -4.43 -4.62 28.59
N PRO A 129 -5.15 -5.63 29.11
CA PRO A 129 -4.59 -6.96 29.35
C PRO A 129 -4.24 -7.71 28.05
N GLU A 130 -4.97 -7.49 26.95
CA GLU A 130 -4.69 -8.15 25.67
C GLU A 130 -3.36 -7.68 25.04
N TYR A 131 -2.87 -6.52 25.48
CA TYR A 131 -1.59 -5.95 25.06
C TYR A 131 -0.47 -6.28 26.04
N ALA A 132 -0.69 -7.11 27.06
CA ALA A 132 0.34 -7.50 28.03
C ALA A 132 1.58 -8.11 27.33
N GLY A 133 2.77 -7.62 27.68
CA GLY A 133 4.04 -8.03 27.08
C GLY A 133 4.25 -7.61 25.61
N LYS A 134 3.29 -6.93 24.98
CA LYS A 134 3.38 -6.51 23.58
C LYS A 134 4.28 -5.30 23.39
N THR A 135 4.92 -5.29 22.23
CA THR A 135 5.83 -4.25 21.79
C THR A 135 5.14 -3.26 20.84
N PHE A 136 5.52 -2.00 20.92
CA PHE A 136 4.89 -0.92 20.14
C PHE A 136 5.90 -0.19 19.25
N GLY A 137 5.45 0.26 18.08
CA GLY A 137 6.23 1.14 17.23
C GLY A 137 5.37 2.22 16.59
N VAL A 138 6.00 3.36 16.32
CA VAL A 138 5.39 4.49 15.61
C VAL A 138 6.23 4.78 14.37
N ILE A 139 5.59 4.79 13.22
CA ILE A 139 6.25 5.06 11.95
C ILE A 139 5.61 6.28 11.29
N SER A 140 6.41 7.31 11.04
CA SER A 140 6.01 8.47 10.26
C SER A 140 6.23 8.22 8.77
N LEU A 141 5.20 8.49 7.95
CA LEU A 141 5.27 8.33 6.49
C LEU A 141 5.86 9.54 5.77
N VAL A 142 6.07 10.69 6.42
CA VAL A 142 6.61 11.90 5.77
C VAL A 142 8.05 12.19 6.19
N GLY A 143 8.32 12.31 7.49
CA GLY A 143 9.65 12.63 8.02
C GLY A 143 9.76 12.35 9.51
N ASP A 144 10.98 12.37 10.02
CA ASP A 144 11.33 11.91 11.36
C ASP A 144 10.74 12.81 12.44
N GLU A 145 10.52 14.10 12.12
CA GLU A 145 10.05 15.10 13.07
C GLU A 145 8.68 14.75 13.67
N GLN A 146 7.81 14.07 12.93
CA GLN A 146 6.54 13.58 13.46
C GLN A 146 6.77 12.47 14.48
N ALA A 147 7.65 11.52 14.17
CA ALA A 147 7.93 10.39 15.06
C ALA A 147 8.62 10.87 16.35
N ASP A 148 9.54 11.83 16.24
CA ASP A 148 10.19 12.47 17.38
C ASP A 148 9.18 13.19 18.28
N GLU A 149 8.16 13.83 17.71
CA GLU A 149 7.10 14.47 18.48
C GLU A 149 6.27 13.44 19.27
N VAL A 150 5.91 12.31 18.65
CA VAL A 150 5.23 11.22 19.36
C VAL A 150 6.12 10.65 20.46
N ASP A 151 7.41 10.44 20.17
CA ASP A 151 8.37 9.93 21.15
C ASP A 151 8.47 10.83 22.39
N LYS A 152 8.60 12.14 22.17
CA LYS A 152 8.64 13.14 23.24
C LYS A 152 7.38 13.08 24.11
N MET A 153 6.20 12.98 23.50
CA MET A 153 4.94 12.84 24.23
C MET A 153 4.89 11.56 25.05
N LEU A 154 5.30 10.42 24.47
CA LEU A 154 5.31 9.12 25.15
C LEU A 154 6.27 9.10 26.34
N ARG A 155 7.50 9.61 26.19
CA ARG A 155 8.49 9.70 27.29
C ARG A 155 8.03 10.56 28.45
N THR A 156 7.16 11.53 28.19
CA THR A 156 6.60 12.41 29.23
C THR A 156 5.42 11.76 29.96
N ARG A 157 4.74 10.79 29.33
CA ARG A 157 3.43 10.27 29.76
C ARG A 157 3.44 8.81 30.21
N LEU A 158 4.47 8.05 29.83
CA LEU A 158 4.71 6.69 30.28
C LEU A 158 5.84 6.67 31.30
N ASP A 159 5.72 5.77 32.28
CA ASP A 159 6.83 5.42 33.14
C ASP A 159 8.02 4.91 32.29
N PRO A 160 9.27 5.34 32.55
CA PRO A 160 10.44 4.91 31.77
C PRO A 160 10.62 3.39 31.69
N ILE A 161 10.31 2.67 32.77
CA ILE A 161 10.41 1.20 32.83
C ILE A 161 9.36 0.58 31.91
N ILE A 162 8.15 1.14 31.86
CA ILE A 162 7.12 0.71 30.92
C ILE A 162 7.58 0.98 29.48
N TYR A 163 8.05 2.19 29.19
CA TYR A 163 8.50 2.56 27.84
C TYR A 163 9.57 1.58 27.31
N GLU A 164 10.56 1.24 28.15
CA GLU A 164 11.65 0.32 27.81
C GLU A 164 11.17 -1.15 27.70
N ASN A 165 10.39 -1.64 28.67
CA ASN A 165 9.86 -3.01 28.65
C ASN A 165 8.93 -3.26 27.45
N ARG A 166 8.19 -2.23 27.03
CA ARG A 166 7.34 -2.25 25.83
C ARG A 166 8.12 -2.06 24.52
N ARG A 167 9.46 -1.90 24.60
CA ARG A 167 10.38 -1.70 23.47
C ARG A 167 9.88 -0.65 22.48
N ILE A 168 9.35 0.46 22.98
CA ILE A 168 8.76 1.49 22.14
C ILE A 168 9.84 2.08 21.23
N LEU A 169 9.55 2.16 19.94
CA LEU A 169 10.40 2.82 18.94
C LEU A 169 9.55 3.78 18.11
N CYS A 170 10.03 4.99 17.90
CA CYS A 170 9.41 5.97 17.02
C CYS A 170 10.43 6.34 15.93
N GLY A 171 10.04 6.27 14.66
CA GLY A 171 10.94 6.64 13.56
C GLY A 171 10.28 6.64 12.19
N ASN A 172 11.11 6.60 11.16
CA ASN A 172 10.71 6.41 9.78
C ASN A 172 10.86 4.94 9.33
N PRO A 173 10.40 4.56 8.13
CA PRO A 173 10.51 3.19 7.66
C PRO A 173 11.95 2.65 7.54
N ALA A 174 12.94 3.50 7.26
CA ALA A 174 14.33 3.08 7.19
C ALA A 174 14.91 2.73 8.58
N GLN A 175 14.55 3.47 9.62
CA GLN A 175 14.95 3.16 11.01
C GLN A 175 14.33 1.86 11.53
N PHE A 176 13.19 1.45 10.95
CA PHE A 176 12.56 0.15 11.24
C PHE A 176 13.05 -0.99 10.34
N GLN A 177 14.05 -0.76 9.48
CA GLN A 177 14.54 -1.80 8.59
C GLN A 177 15.18 -2.94 9.40
N GLY A 178 14.64 -4.14 9.24
CA GLY A 178 15.05 -5.32 10.01
C GLY A 178 14.46 -5.41 11.41
N ASP A 179 13.73 -4.39 11.87
CA ASP A 179 13.00 -4.40 13.12
C ASP A 179 11.49 -4.63 12.90
N GLU A 180 10.78 -5.01 13.96
CA GLU A 180 9.36 -5.38 13.95
C GLU A 180 8.73 -5.17 15.33
N ARG A 181 7.43 -4.87 15.37
CA ARG A 181 6.68 -4.73 16.62
C ARG A 181 5.36 -5.48 16.55
N ASP A 182 4.86 -5.87 17.70
CA ASP A 182 3.54 -6.52 17.77
C ASP A 182 2.45 -5.56 17.28
N VAL A 183 2.55 -4.29 17.69
CA VAL A 183 1.61 -3.23 17.32
C VAL A 183 2.36 -2.05 16.71
N ILE A 184 1.95 -1.63 15.51
CA ILE A 184 2.51 -0.44 14.84
C ILE A 184 1.41 0.61 14.65
N PHE A 185 1.77 1.87 14.89
CA PHE A 185 1.00 3.05 14.54
C PHE A 185 1.67 3.79 13.38
N LEU A 186 1.00 3.89 12.24
CA LEU A 186 1.43 4.69 11.11
C LEU A 186 0.79 6.07 11.20
N SER A 187 1.61 7.12 11.22
CA SER A 187 1.16 8.50 11.06
C SER A 187 1.28 8.90 9.60
N MET A 188 0.15 9.20 8.96
CA MET A 188 0.12 9.63 7.56
C MET A 188 0.67 11.06 7.40
N VAL A 189 0.46 11.91 8.41
CA VAL A 189 0.90 13.31 8.51
C VAL A 189 0.29 14.25 7.48
N ASP A 190 0.21 13.83 6.22
CA ASP A 190 -0.41 14.62 5.16
C ASP A 190 -1.83 15.00 5.55
N SER A 191 -2.09 16.29 5.45
CA SER A 191 -3.41 16.89 5.42
C SER A 191 -3.53 17.71 4.14
N LYS A 192 -4.77 18.07 3.80
CA LYS A 192 -5.02 18.99 2.71
C LYS A 192 -5.22 20.38 3.32
N ASP A 193 -4.41 21.34 2.89
CA ASP A 193 -4.63 22.76 3.20
C ASP A 193 -5.72 23.35 2.29
N GLU A 194 -6.19 24.57 2.59
CA GLU A 194 -7.22 25.26 1.80
C GLU A 194 -6.87 25.30 0.30
N GLY A 195 -7.85 24.95 -0.54
CA GLY A 195 -7.70 24.87 -1.99
C GLY A 195 -8.69 23.90 -2.64
N ASP A 196 -8.95 24.06 -3.94
CA ASP A 196 -9.93 23.25 -4.66
C ASP A 196 -9.30 21.97 -5.26
N GLY A 197 -10.02 20.84 -5.21
CA GLY A 197 -9.58 19.55 -5.79
C GLY A 197 -8.65 18.65 -4.92
N PRO A 198 -8.40 17.39 -5.33
CA PRO A 198 -7.60 16.43 -4.55
C PRO A 198 -6.10 16.70 -4.62
N MET A 199 -5.36 16.23 -3.59
CA MET A 199 -3.89 16.34 -3.55
C MET A 199 -3.23 15.69 -4.78
N GLY A 200 -2.04 16.18 -5.12
CA GLY A 200 -1.20 15.54 -6.13
C GLY A 200 -0.96 14.07 -5.80
N LEU A 201 -0.96 13.22 -6.82
CA LEU A 201 -0.59 11.81 -6.69
C LEU A 201 0.82 11.75 -6.12
N ARG A 202 1.00 10.99 -5.03
CA ARG A 202 2.34 10.52 -4.66
C ARG A 202 2.73 9.47 -5.72
N LYS A 203 3.32 9.95 -6.83
CA LYS A 203 4.02 9.07 -7.77
C LYS A 203 5.04 8.25 -6.99
N ASP A 204 5.40 7.07 -7.49
CA ASP A 204 6.36 6.15 -6.85
C ASP A 204 7.70 6.81 -6.45
N GLY A 205 8.01 7.99 -7.01
CA GLY A 205 9.24 8.73 -6.77
C GLY A 205 10.38 8.13 -7.59
N PRO A 206 11.59 8.71 -7.53
CA PRO A 206 12.78 8.03 -8.05
C PRO A 206 12.90 6.64 -7.42
N ASP A 207 13.16 5.62 -8.23
CA ASP A 207 13.44 4.24 -7.81
C ASP A 207 12.39 3.58 -6.90
N GLY A 208 11.12 3.99 -7.02
CA GLY A 208 10.03 3.41 -6.23
C GLY A 208 10.05 3.77 -4.74
N MET A 209 10.74 4.85 -4.37
CA MET A 209 10.93 5.28 -2.98
C MET A 209 9.65 5.25 -2.14
N TRP A 210 8.53 5.80 -2.64
CA TRP A 210 7.28 5.85 -1.88
C TRP A 210 6.66 4.47 -1.71
N LYS A 211 6.66 3.67 -2.78
CA LYS A 211 6.21 2.28 -2.73
C LYS A 211 6.99 1.47 -1.68
N LYS A 212 8.32 1.52 -1.74
CA LYS A 212 9.23 0.88 -0.77
C LYS A 212 8.98 1.35 0.66
N ARG A 213 8.77 2.66 0.84
CA ARG A 213 8.46 3.26 2.14
C ARG A 213 7.18 2.67 2.74
N TYR A 214 6.09 2.57 1.96
CA TYR A 214 4.82 2.02 2.41
C TYR A 214 4.90 0.50 2.64
N ASN A 215 5.57 -0.23 1.74
CA ASN A 215 5.81 -1.67 1.88
C ASN A 215 6.54 -1.97 3.19
N VAL A 216 7.64 -1.25 3.45
CA VAL A 216 8.40 -1.40 4.69
C VAL A 216 7.56 -1.02 5.89
N ALA A 217 6.88 0.13 5.89
CA ALA A 217 6.12 0.61 7.05
C ALA A 217 5.00 -0.35 7.47
N THR A 218 4.23 -0.85 6.50
CA THR A 218 3.06 -1.71 6.75
C THR A 218 3.45 -3.12 7.18
N SER A 219 4.59 -3.64 6.71
CA SER A 219 5.09 -4.99 7.04
C SER A 219 5.86 -5.09 8.37
N ARG A 220 5.93 -4.02 9.17
CA ARG A 220 6.57 -4.04 10.51
C ARG A 220 5.65 -4.50 11.63
N ALA A 221 4.34 -4.51 11.39
CA ALA A 221 3.34 -4.92 12.37
C ALA A 221 3.14 -6.43 12.34
N LYS A 222 3.26 -7.09 13.49
CA LYS A 222 2.96 -8.52 13.59
C LYS A 222 1.47 -8.77 13.77
N ASP A 223 0.88 -8.13 14.79
CA ASP A 223 -0.46 -8.46 15.30
C ASP A 223 -1.49 -7.39 14.93
N GLN A 224 -1.10 -6.11 15.01
CA GLN A 224 -2.01 -5.01 14.75
C GLN A 224 -1.31 -3.81 14.12
N LEU A 225 -1.96 -3.26 13.08
CA LEU A 225 -1.53 -2.06 12.39
C LEU A 225 -2.62 -0.98 12.47
N TRP A 226 -2.30 0.16 13.09
CA TRP A 226 -3.12 1.36 13.11
C TRP A 226 -2.67 2.32 12.01
N VAL A 227 -3.60 2.76 11.17
CA VAL A 227 -3.38 3.80 10.16
C VAL A 227 -4.09 5.07 10.65
N ILE A 228 -3.30 6.04 11.13
CA ILE A 228 -3.78 7.33 11.62
C ILE A 228 -3.62 8.37 10.51
N TYR A 229 -4.71 9.04 10.17
CA TYR A 229 -4.74 9.98 9.05
C TYR A 229 -5.74 11.11 9.29
N SER A 230 -5.50 12.25 8.64
CA SER A 230 -6.37 13.44 8.76
C SER A 230 -7.17 13.80 7.50
N LEU A 231 -7.02 13.01 6.44
CA LEU A 231 -7.63 13.26 5.14
C LEU A 231 -8.95 12.50 4.94
N ASP A 232 -9.85 13.08 4.15
CA ASP A 232 -10.88 12.34 3.46
C ASP A 232 -10.27 11.63 2.23
N HIS A 233 -10.07 10.32 2.37
CA HIS A 233 -9.47 9.50 1.33
C HIS A 233 -10.29 9.42 0.02
N GLN A 234 -11.59 9.74 0.05
CA GLN A 234 -12.45 9.67 -1.14
C GLN A 234 -12.37 10.94 -1.96
N THR A 235 -12.36 12.10 -1.28
CA THR A 235 -12.49 13.42 -1.92
C THR A 235 -11.15 14.16 -2.02
N GLN A 236 -10.23 13.95 -1.08
CA GLN A 236 -8.96 14.69 -1.01
C GLN A 236 -7.78 13.92 -1.60
N LEU A 237 -7.94 12.63 -1.92
CA LEU A 237 -6.92 11.81 -2.55
C LEU A 237 -7.37 11.31 -3.93
N LYS A 238 -6.46 11.40 -4.90
CA LYS A 238 -6.72 10.92 -6.26
C LYS A 238 -6.92 9.40 -6.28
N PRO A 239 -7.71 8.88 -7.24
CA PRO A 239 -7.64 7.47 -7.60
C PRO A 239 -6.18 7.05 -7.82
N LEU A 240 -5.85 5.82 -7.43
CA LEU A 240 -4.49 5.24 -7.54
C LEU A 240 -3.43 5.78 -6.57
N ASP A 241 -3.77 6.69 -5.65
CA ASP A 241 -2.82 7.13 -4.62
C ASP A 241 -2.60 6.03 -3.57
N VAL A 242 -1.34 5.70 -3.28
CA VAL A 242 -0.98 4.68 -2.27
C VAL A 242 -1.56 5.00 -0.88
N ARG A 243 -1.72 6.29 -0.54
CA ARG A 243 -2.39 6.71 0.70
C ARG A 243 -3.85 6.26 0.73
N ARG A 244 -4.56 6.46 -0.39
CA ARG A 244 -5.97 6.07 -0.54
C ARG A 244 -6.11 4.56 -0.49
N GLN A 245 -5.23 3.82 -1.19
CA GLN A 245 -5.21 2.36 -1.16
C GLN A 245 -4.99 1.81 0.25
N LEU A 246 -4.02 2.36 1.00
CA LEU A 246 -3.76 1.93 2.38
C LEU A 246 -4.95 2.20 3.30
N ILE A 247 -5.55 3.38 3.23
CA ILE A 247 -6.73 3.72 4.04
C ILE A 247 -7.91 2.79 3.69
N ALA A 248 -8.17 2.59 2.40
CA ALA A 248 -9.22 1.69 1.92
C ALA A 248 -9.02 0.24 2.41
N HIS A 249 -7.79 -0.26 2.32
CA HIS A 249 -7.44 -1.59 2.82
C HIS A 249 -7.60 -1.70 4.34
N ALA A 250 -7.19 -0.68 5.09
CA ALA A 250 -7.35 -0.67 6.54
C ALA A 250 -8.83 -0.58 7.00
N LEU A 251 -9.70 0.06 6.19
CA LEU A 251 -11.15 0.10 6.43
C LEU A 251 -11.81 -1.25 6.13
N ASN A 252 -11.38 -1.94 5.07
CA ASN A 252 -11.93 -3.25 4.70
C ASN A 252 -10.83 -4.22 4.23
N PRO A 253 -10.11 -4.87 5.16
CA PRO A 253 -8.98 -5.75 4.81
C PRO A 253 -9.41 -7.02 4.10
N ASN A 254 -10.67 -7.43 4.28
CA ASN A 254 -11.23 -8.62 3.66
C ASN A 254 -11.71 -8.37 2.22
N ALA A 255 -12.01 -7.12 1.83
CA ALA A 255 -12.45 -6.81 0.48
C ALA A 255 -11.43 -7.28 -0.57
N LEU A 256 -10.15 -6.96 -0.38
CA LEU A 256 -9.12 -7.38 -1.31
C LEU A 256 -8.99 -8.91 -1.35
N MET A 257 -9.02 -9.59 -0.21
CA MET A 257 -8.95 -11.06 -0.16
C MET A 257 -10.16 -11.72 -0.84
N GLN A 258 -11.36 -11.19 -0.65
CA GLN A 258 -12.59 -11.67 -1.30
C GLN A 258 -12.54 -11.44 -2.81
N LEU A 259 -12.16 -10.23 -3.25
CA LEU A 259 -11.99 -9.89 -4.66
C LEU A 259 -10.96 -10.81 -5.33
N LEU A 260 -9.81 -11.04 -4.69
CA LEU A 260 -8.79 -11.95 -5.20
C LEU A 260 -9.30 -13.39 -5.31
N ALA A 261 -10.06 -13.87 -4.33
CA ALA A 261 -10.67 -15.21 -4.37
C ALA A 261 -11.72 -15.34 -5.48
N ASP A 262 -12.51 -14.29 -5.72
CA ASP A 262 -13.53 -14.26 -6.79
C ASP A 262 -12.89 -14.16 -8.18
N GLY A 263 -11.85 -13.34 -8.35
CA GLY A 263 -11.09 -13.24 -9.59
C GLY A 263 -10.46 -14.58 -9.97
N VAL A 264 -9.85 -15.30 -9.02
CA VAL A 264 -9.24 -16.62 -9.28
C VAL A 264 -10.24 -17.64 -9.82
N LYS A 265 -11.50 -17.57 -9.41
CA LYS A 265 -12.53 -18.51 -9.86
C LYS A 265 -13.07 -18.23 -11.25
N ASN A 266 -13.04 -16.97 -11.68
CA ASN A 266 -13.84 -16.51 -12.82
C ASN A 266 -13.03 -15.97 -14.02
N THR A 267 -11.72 -15.75 -13.89
CA THR A 267 -10.86 -15.37 -15.03
C THR A 267 -10.42 -16.60 -15.83
N GLU A 268 -10.34 -16.49 -17.16
CA GLU A 268 -10.04 -17.63 -18.04
C GLU A 268 -8.55 -17.75 -18.40
N SER A 269 -7.76 -16.71 -18.12
CA SER A 269 -6.32 -16.69 -18.38
C SER A 269 -5.51 -16.05 -17.25
N PRO A 270 -4.22 -16.40 -17.09
CA PRO A 270 -3.32 -15.71 -16.16
C PRO A 270 -3.22 -14.21 -16.45
N PHE A 271 -3.32 -13.83 -17.73
CA PHE A 271 -3.30 -12.44 -18.15
C PHE A 271 -4.51 -11.67 -17.62
N GLU A 272 -5.72 -12.20 -17.81
CA GLU A 272 -6.94 -11.62 -17.21
C GLU A 272 -6.83 -11.54 -15.69
N MET A 273 -6.31 -12.59 -15.05
CA MET A 273 -6.14 -12.58 -13.60
C MET A 273 -5.26 -11.41 -13.13
N GLU A 274 -4.13 -11.16 -13.80
CA GLU A 274 -3.26 -10.02 -13.46
C GLU A 274 -3.94 -8.66 -13.70
N VAL A 275 -4.66 -8.50 -14.81
CA VAL A 275 -5.42 -7.26 -15.10
C VAL A 275 -6.52 -7.05 -14.05
N TYR A 276 -7.26 -8.09 -13.70
CA TYR A 276 -8.30 -8.05 -12.67
C TYR A 276 -7.71 -7.61 -11.32
N ARG A 277 -6.58 -8.22 -10.90
CA ARG A 277 -5.90 -7.88 -9.65
C ARG A 277 -5.51 -6.41 -9.58
N LEU A 278 -4.91 -5.89 -10.66
CA LEU A 278 -4.55 -4.47 -10.73
C LEU A 278 -5.79 -3.61 -10.56
N LEU A 279 -6.86 -3.84 -11.32
CA LEU A 279 -8.07 -3.03 -11.26
C LEU A 279 -8.78 -3.10 -9.90
N ALA A 280 -8.95 -4.30 -9.36
CA ALA A 280 -9.57 -4.54 -8.06
C ALA A 280 -8.74 -3.93 -6.92
N GLY A 281 -7.42 -4.08 -6.95
CA GLY A 281 -6.50 -3.48 -5.98
C GLY A 281 -6.44 -1.96 -6.04
N GLN A 282 -6.73 -1.38 -7.20
CA GLN A 282 -6.97 0.06 -7.35
C GLN A 282 -8.35 0.52 -6.84
N GLY A 283 -9.14 -0.40 -6.29
CA GLY A 283 -10.44 -0.14 -5.68
C GLY A 283 -11.58 -0.01 -6.69
N PHE A 284 -11.42 -0.52 -7.91
CA PHE A 284 -12.53 -0.57 -8.87
C PHE A 284 -13.41 -1.79 -8.64
N ARG A 285 -14.71 -1.63 -8.88
CA ARG A 285 -15.65 -2.74 -8.91
C ARG A 285 -15.56 -3.45 -10.26
N VAL A 286 -14.85 -4.57 -10.28
CA VAL A 286 -14.59 -5.34 -11.49
C VAL A 286 -15.42 -6.62 -11.50
N PHE A 287 -16.15 -6.83 -12.58
CA PHE A 287 -16.85 -8.07 -12.86
C PHE A 287 -16.15 -8.78 -14.01
N THR A 288 -15.91 -10.07 -13.87
CA THR A 288 -15.35 -10.92 -14.93
C THR A 288 -16.46 -11.63 -15.69
N GLN A 289 -16.22 -11.94 -16.96
CA GLN A 289 -17.06 -12.82 -17.77
C GLN A 289 -18.52 -12.34 -17.87
N TRP A 290 -18.70 -11.03 -18.11
CA TRP A 290 -20.01 -10.38 -18.11
C TRP A 290 -20.82 -10.74 -19.36
N GLN A 291 -22.01 -11.31 -19.15
CA GLN A 291 -22.89 -11.73 -20.25
C GLN A 291 -23.72 -10.57 -20.81
N VAL A 292 -23.68 -10.37 -22.13
CA VAL A 292 -24.51 -9.41 -22.86
C VAL A 292 -25.22 -10.13 -24.01
N GLY A 293 -26.45 -10.59 -23.73
CA GLY A 293 -27.21 -11.40 -24.68
C GLY A 293 -26.48 -12.70 -25.01
N ALA A 294 -26.16 -12.90 -26.29
CA ALA A 294 -25.41 -14.06 -26.78
C ALA A 294 -23.87 -13.90 -26.67
N TYR A 295 -23.38 -12.72 -26.31
CA TYR A 295 -21.96 -12.42 -26.22
C TYR A 295 -21.49 -12.30 -24.77
N ARG A 296 -20.17 -12.33 -24.58
CA ARG A 296 -19.52 -12.20 -23.29
C ARG A 296 -18.36 -11.22 -23.38
N ILE A 297 -18.18 -10.43 -22.34
CA ILE A 297 -17.10 -9.46 -22.18
C ILE A 297 -16.17 -9.97 -21.08
N ASP A 298 -14.85 -9.95 -21.32
CA ASP A 298 -13.87 -10.47 -20.36
C ASP A 298 -14.00 -9.80 -18.99
N MET A 299 -14.06 -8.47 -18.96
CA MET A 299 -14.27 -7.71 -17.74
C MET A 299 -15.13 -6.47 -17.94
N VAL A 300 -15.91 -6.12 -16.93
CA VAL A 300 -16.68 -4.88 -16.86
C VAL A 300 -16.36 -4.18 -15.55
N ILE A 301 -15.95 -2.91 -15.65
CA ILE A 301 -15.84 -2.02 -14.50
C ILE A 301 -17.11 -1.21 -14.40
N GLU A 302 -17.76 -1.22 -13.23
CA GLU A 302 -18.94 -0.43 -12.94
C GLU A 302 -18.62 0.67 -11.92
N GLY A 303 -19.18 1.86 -12.12
CA GLY A 303 -19.17 2.91 -11.10
C GLY A 303 -20.03 4.12 -11.50
N GLY A 304 -20.75 4.68 -10.53
CA GLY A 304 -21.59 5.86 -10.75
C GLY A 304 -22.66 5.67 -11.85
N GLY A 305 -23.22 4.46 -11.96
CA GLY A 305 -24.21 4.09 -12.98
C GLY A 305 -23.66 3.93 -14.41
N LYS A 306 -22.33 3.97 -14.58
CA LYS A 306 -21.66 3.80 -15.88
C LYS A 306 -20.86 2.51 -15.88
N ARG A 307 -20.61 1.98 -17.08
CA ARG A 307 -19.86 0.74 -17.28
C ARG A 307 -18.78 0.92 -18.34
N LEU A 308 -17.59 0.42 -18.05
CA LEU A 308 -16.50 0.29 -19.02
C LEU A 308 -16.23 -1.19 -19.26
N ALA A 309 -16.27 -1.61 -20.52
CA ALA A 309 -15.87 -2.94 -20.93
C ALA A 309 -14.36 -2.99 -21.19
N ILE A 310 -13.72 -4.06 -20.71
CA ILE A 310 -12.30 -4.33 -20.90
C ILE A 310 -12.16 -5.69 -21.55
N GLU A 311 -11.32 -5.74 -22.58
CA GLU A 311 -10.98 -6.94 -23.34
C GLU A 311 -9.47 -7.20 -23.16
N CYS A 312 -9.13 -8.42 -22.76
CA CYS A 312 -7.76 -8.84 -22.49
C CYS A 312 -7.23 -9.66 -23.66
N ASP A 313 -6.63 -8.98 -24.64
CA ASP A 313 -6.07 -9.62 -25.83
C ASP A 313 -4.75 -10.37 -25.50
N GLY A 314 -4.87 -11.63 -25.07
CA GLY A 314 -3.73 -12.50 -24.72
C GLY A 314 -2.84 -12.93 -25.90
N GLU A 315 -1.75 -13.67 -25.63
CA GLU A 315 -0.79 -14.12 -26.65
C GLU A 315 -1.38 -15.14 -27.63
N ARG A 316 -2.43 -15.88 -27.23
CA ARG A 316 -3.23 -16.70 -28.14
C ARG A 316 -4.22 -15.82 -28.90
N TRP A 317 -3.71 -14.97 -29.79
CA TRP A 317 -4.55 -14.48 -30.86
C TRP A 317 -4.97 -15.68 -31.69
N HIS A 318 -6.23 -16.10 -31.56
CA HIS A 318 -6.87 -16.93 -32.56
C HIS A 318 -6.99 -16.05 -33.81
N TYR A 319 -5.93 -16.02 -34.64
CA TYR A 319 -5.89 -15.26 -35.89
C TYR A 319 -7.14 -15.51 -36.76
N ASP A 320 -7.74 -16.69 -36.60
CA ASP A 320 -8.94 -17.15 -37.29
C ASP A 320 -10.26 -16.48 -36.81
N LYS A 321 -10.26 -15.68 -35.73
CA LYS A 321 -11.48 -15.07 -35.14
C LYS A 321 -11.47 -13.54 -35.06
N VAL A 322 -10.47 -12.88 -35.64
CA VAL A 322 -10.31 -11.42 -35.53
C VAL A 322 -11.51 -10.65 -36.11
N GLU A 323 -12.04 -11.09 -37.25
CA GLU A 323 -13.21 -10.45 -37.88
C GLU A 323 -14.48 -10.60 -37.03
N GLU A 324 -14.71 -11.78 -36.44
CA GLU A 324 -15.84 -12.04 -35.56
C GLU A 324 -15.77 -11.19 -34.29
N ASP A 325 -14.59 -11.06 -33.68
CA ASP A 325 -14.39 -10.23 -32.48
C ASP A 325 -14.53 -8.73 -32.77
N LEU A 326 -14.08 -8.26 -33.93
CA LEU A 326 -14.28 -6.88 -34.36
C LEU A 326 -15.78 -6.59 -34.65
N ALA A 327 -16.47 -7.51 -35.30
CA ALA A 327 -17.90 -7.39 -35.57
C ALA A 327 -18.72 -7.42 -34.27
N ARG A 328 -18.36 -8.31 -33.33
CA ARG A 328 -18.93 -8.40 -31.98
C ARG A 328 -18.78 -7.08 -31.25
N GLN A 329 -17.57 -6.53 -31.20
CA GLN A 329 -17.30 -5.26 -30.54
C GLN A 329 -18.11 -4.12 -31.17
N ALA A 330 -18.12 -4.00 -32.50
CA ALA A 330 -18.87 -2.95 -33.20
C ALA A 330 -20.38 -3.02 -32.90
N LEU A 331 -20.94 -4.23 -32.77
CA LEU A 331 -22.33 -4.42 -32.37
C LEU A 331 -22.58 -3.96 -30.93
N LEU A 332 -21.73 -4.35 -29.98
CA LEU A 332 -21.85 -3.95 -28.58
C LEU A 332 -21.65 -2.43 -28.40
N GLU A 333 -20.73 -1.81 -29.16
CA GLU A 333 -20.54 -0.36 -29.16
C GLU A 333 -21.77 0.40 -29.68
N ARG A 334 -22.47 -0.14 -30.70
CA ARG A 334 -23.77 0.41 -31.16
C ARG A 334 -24.85 0.34 -30.08
N LEU A 335 -24.78 -0.67 -29.20
CA LEU A 335 -25.64 -0.79 -28.02
C LEU A 335 -25.21 0.11 -26.86
N GLY A 336 -24.20 0.96 -27.06
CA GLY A 336 -23.74 1.95 -26.09
C GLY A 336 -22.61 1.47 -25.18
N TRP A 337 -22.08 0.26 -25.37
CA TRP A 337 -20.90 -0.19 -24.64
C TRP A 337 -19.67 0.60 -25.07
N ARG A 338 -18.74 0.79 -24.14
CA ARG A 338 -17.46 1.44 -24.39
C ARG A 338 -16.36 0.46 -24.04
N PHE A 339 -15.45 0.22 -24.97
CA PHE A 339 -14.38 -0.74 -24.81
C PHE A 339 -13.01 -0.08 -24.63
N VAL A 340 -12.16 -0.74 -23.87
CA VAL A 340 -10.70 -0.58 -23.89
C VAL A 340 -10.07 -1.96 -24.00
N ARG A 341 -9.11 -2.12 -24.93
CA ARG A 341 -8.34 -3.35 -25.10
C ARG A 341 -6.98 -3.22 -24.44
N ILE A 342 -6.57 -4.26 -23.71
CA ILE A 342 -5.23 -4.39 -23.18
C ILE A 342 -4.53 -5.52 -23.94
N ARG A 343 -3.43 -5.20 -24.62
CA ARG A 343 -2.64 -6.20 -25.34
C ARG A 343 -1.66 -6.88 -24.40
N GLY A 344 -1.71 -8.21 -24.31
CA GLY A 344 -0.82 -9.03 -23.48
C GLY A 344 0.66 -8.77 -23.79
N SER A 345 1.03 -8.60 -25.06
CA SER A 345 2.41 -8.31 -25.46
C SER A 345 2.93 -6.95 -24.95
N VAL A 346 2.06 -5.95 -24.85
CA VAL A 346 2.41 -4.65 -24.25
C VAL A 346 2.47 -4.78 -22.73
N PHE A 347 1.52 -5.51 -22.15
CA PHE A 347 1.43 -5.77 -20.72
C PHE A 347 2.66 -6.48 -20.18
N TYR A 348 3.06 -7.63 -20.75
CA TYR A 348 4.23 -8.38 -20.26
C TYR A 348 5.57 -7.72 -20.59
N ARG A 349 5.63 -6.87 -21.61
CA ARG A 349 6.83 -6.07 -21.92
C ARG A 349 7.00 -4.91 -20.94
N ASP A 350 5.91 -4.38 -20.40
CA ASP A 350 5.93 -3.30 -19.43
C ASP A 350 6.41 -3.83 -18.08
N LYS A 351 7.69 -3.64 -17.78
CA LYS A 351 8.31 -4.13 -16.55
C LYS A 351 7.95 -3.30 -15.31
N SER A 352 7.18 -2.22 -15.44
CA SER A 352 6.68 -1.53 -14.25
C SER A 352 5.76 -2.46 -13.45
N GLN A 353 5.83 -2.36 -12.12
CA GLN A 353 5.06 -3.20 -11.21
C GLN A 353 3.55 -3.04 -11.39
N ASN A 354 3.09 -1.82 -11.75
CA ASN A 354 1.68 -1.52 -12.02
C ASN A 354 1.30 -1.57 -13.50
N ARG A 355 2.21 -2.02 -14.39
CA ARG A 355 1.99 -2.05 -15.85
C ARG A 355 1.48 -0.72 -16.39
N GLU A 356 2.11 0.38 -15.96
CA GLU A 356 1.66 1.76 -16.14
C GLU A 356 1.32 2.08 -17.60
N VAL A 357 2.18 1.69 -18.55
CA VAL A 357 1.99 1.96 -19.98
C VAL A 357 0.84 1.15 -20.53
N ALA A 358 0.74 -0.12 -20.16
CA ALA A 358 -0.31 -1.02 -20.64
C ALA A 358 -1.69 -0.66 -20.08
N MET A 359 -1.75 -0.20 -18.83
CA MET A 359 -2.99 0.12 -18.13
C MET A 359 -3.43 1.57 -18.30
N ARG A 360 -2.55 2.48 -18.75
CA ARG A 360 -2.87 3.90 -18.97
C ARG A 360 -4.16 4.15 -19.75
N PRO A 361 -4.44 3.48 -20.90
CA PRO A 361 -5.68 3.71 -21.65
C PRO A 361 -6.95 3.40 -20.85
N VAL A 362 -6.87 2.40 -19.96
CA VAL A 362 -7.98 2.03 -19.08
C VAL A 362 -8.23 3.14 -18.07
N PHE A 363 -7.18 3.59 -17.36
CA PHE A 363 -7.33 4.63 -16.34
C PHE A 363 -7.75 5.98 -16.92
N GLU A 364 -7.21 6.38 -18.08
CA GLU A 364 -7.64 7.58 -18.79
C GLU A 364 -9.12 7.50 -19.18
N ARG A 365 -9.58 6.35 -19.67
CA ARG A 365 -10.99 6.18 -20.04
C ARG A 365 -11.91 6.19 -18.83
N LEU A 366 -11.52 5.52 -17.74
CA LEU A 366 -12.27 5.55 -16.47
C LEU A 366 -12.42 6.99 -15.98
N GLN A 367 -11.34 7.78 -16.02
CA GLN A 367 -11.35 9.19 -15.66
C GLN A 367 -12.28 10.01 -16.57
N GLN A 368 -12.19 9.86 -17.89
CA GLN A 368 -13.07 10.55 -18.85
C GLN A 368 -14.55 10.22 -18.64
N MET A 369 -14.83 8.99 -18.23
CA MET A 369 -16.19 8.54 -17.93
C MET A 369 -16.66 8.96 -16.54
N GLY A 370 -15.77 9.43 -15.67
CA GLY A 370 -16.08 9.66 -14.26
C GLY A 370 -16.45 8.37 -13.52
N ILE A 371 -15.95 7.22 -13.99
CA ILE A 371 -16.01 5.97 -13.23
C ILE A 371 -14.89 6.05 -12.21
N LEU A 372 -15.27 6.23 -10.96
CA LEU A 372 -14.33 6.34 -9.84
C LEU A 372 -14.18 4.96 -9.17
N PRO A 373 -13.05 4.71 -8.49
CA PRO A 373 -12.93 3.58 -7.61
C PRO A 373 -14.00 3.68 -6.52
N GLU A 374 -15.06 2.88 -6.67
CA GLU A 374 -15.93 2.48 -5.58
C GLU A 374 -15.15 1.44 -4.81
N VAL A 375 -14.29 1.90 -3.89
CA VAL A 375 -13.76 1.01 -2.85
C VAL A 375 -14.95 0.19 -2.41
N ALA A 376 -14.89 -1.13 -2.56
CA ALA A 376 -15.93 -2.02 -2.09
C ALA A 376 -15.95 -1.94 -0.56
N VAL A 377 -16.42 -0.81 -0.05
CA VAL A 377 -16.92 -0.64 1.29
C VAL A 377 -18.25 -1.36 1.20
N LEU A 378 -18.20 -2.69 1.35
CA LEU A 378 -19.32 -3.36 1.97
C LEU A 378 -19.67 -2.51 3.20
N PRO A 379 -20.96 -2.16 3.36
CA PRO A 379 -21.41 -1.10 4.26
C PRO A 379 -20.71 -1.21 5.61
N ASP A 380 -19.98 -0.17 6.03
CA ASP A 380 -19.27 -0.01 7.32
C ASP A 380 -19.36 -1.24 8.24
N VAL A 381 -18.66 -2.33 7.89
CA VAL A 381 -18.45 -3.45 8.81
C VAL A 381 -17.05 -3.30 9.38
N ALA A 382 -16.76 -2.11 9.94
CA ALA A 382 -15.83 -2.09 11.05
C ALA A 382 -16.48 -2.94 12.13
N ILE A 383 -16.03 -4.20 12.28
CA ILE A 383 -16.30 -4.95 13.50
C ILE A 383 -15.46 -4.26 14.57
N ALA A 384 -15.96 -3.12 15.06
CA ALA A 384 -15.40 -2.42 16.19
C ALA A 384 -15.59 -3.35 17.38
N THR A 385 -14.51 -4.02 17.77
CA THR A 385 -14.52 -4.86 18.96
C THR A 385 -14.74 -3.96 20.17
N VAL A 386 -15.40 -4.48 21.21
CA VAL A 386 -15.53 -3.78 22.49
C VAL A 386 -14.17 -3.30 23.01
N GLN A 387 -13.13 -4.11 22.76
CA GLN A 387 -11.73 -3.79 23.04
C GLN A 387 -11.28 -2.50 22.34
N LEU A 388 -11.48 -2.38 21.03
CA LEU A 388 -11.05 -1.23 20.25
C LEU A 388 -11.71 0.08 20.73
N GLU A 389 -13.02 0.03 20.96
CA GLU A 389 -13.77 1.21 21.41
C GLU A 389 -13.40 1.61 22.84
N SER A 390 -13.08 0.64 23.71
CA SER A 390 -12.53 0.91 25.04
C SER A 390 -11.22 1.70 24.97
N ILE A 391 -10.30 1.30 24.09
CA ILE A 391 -9.00 1.97 23.88
C ILE A 391 -9.20 3.39 23.36
N LYS A 392 -10.04 3.56 22.32
CA LYS A 392 -10.34 4.90 21.75
C LYS A 392 -10.95 5.83 22.79
N ARG A 393 -11.91 5.33 23.58
CA ARG A 393 -12.54 6.11 24.65
C ARG A 393 -11.52 6.51 25.72
N ARG A 394 -10.68 5.58 26.15
CA ARG A 394 -9.62 5.85 27.13
C ARG A 394 -8.61 6.87 26.59
N ALA A 395 -8.19 6.75 25.34
CA ALA A 395 -7.32 7.70 24.67
C ALA A 395 -7.93 9.11 24.61
N ALA A 396 -9.22 9.23 24.27
CA ALA A 396 -9.93 10.50 24.28
C ALA A 396 -9.95 11.16 25.68
N THR A 397 -10.18 10.37 26.74
CA THR A 397 -10.08 10.86 28.13
C THR A 397 -8.68 11.37 28.45
N LEU A 398 -7.63 10.62 28.07
CA LEU A 398 -6.24 11.04 28.27
C LEU A 398 -5.95 12.38 27.58
N VAL A 399 -6.34 12.54 26.32
CA VAL A 399 -6.16 13.80 25.58
C VAL A 399 -6.85 14.97 26.28
N ALA A 400 -8.07 14.79 26.81
CA ALA A 400 -8.77 15.83 27.56
C ALA A 400 -8.00 16.22 28.83
N THR A 401 -7.57 15.25 29.63
CA THR A 401 -6.78 15.50 30.85
C THR A 401 -5.46 16.20 30.55
N TRP A 402 -4.81 15.86 29.44
CA TRP A 402 -3.53 16.47 29.05
C TRP A 402 -3.66 17.95 28.68
N LYS A 403 -4.81 18.34 28.11
CA LYS A 403 -5.11 19.73 27.78
C LYS A 403 -5.40 20.55 29.03
N GLU A 404 -6.13 19.99 30.00
CA GLU A 404 -6.41 20.65 31.28
C GLU A 404 -5.13 20.97 32.07
N VAL A 405 -4.14 20.08 32.07
CA VAL A 405 -2.85 20.29 32.77
C VAL A 405 -1.94 21.29 32.05
N SER A 406 -2.19 21.56 30.77
CA SER A 406 -1.39 22.46 29.94
C SER A 406 -1.97 23.88 29.86
N THR A 407 -3.12 24.11 30.50
CA THR A 407 -3.80 25.41 30.63
C THR A 407 -3.57 25.95 32.03
#